data_AF-A0A8H9IYL0-F1
#
_entry.id   AF-A0A8H9IYL0-F1
#
_cell.length_a   1.000
_cell.length_b   1.000
_cell.length_c   1.000
_cell.angle_alpha   90.00
_cell.angle_beta   90.00
_cell.angle_gamma   90.00
#
_symmetry.space_group_name_H-M   'P 1'
#
loop_
_entity.id
_entity.type
_entity.pdbx_description
1 polymer ?
#
loop_
_entity_poly.entity_id
_entity_poly.type
_entity_poly.pdbx_seq_one_letter_code
_entity_poly.pdbx_strand_id
1 'polypeptide(L)'
;MPEEVATVRWDDQDHFVTLQGGRIESRPHDNGPDYHTHLSEVSQVALADLRPALAAADRDRLGKGALDRTYIAVARDDDSSSSEPPWVRASRSIASERNFWLDAQGDLLVSFEVLDPKTFDFDDVALLLESIFEAKDVELVKFYAFPNGDFGAFGHLTLELLLSGGGTVGSVWQLTEDIEQMLRSDAVSLESALGLYALIKLGYVEQLLGRRESSYFDAKSEGYGLAVDSGKFELCLDVAAFANSGHPGLIAIGLTTDKDGANQDVVRCVTGWRPGSFNVDAYRSVLRQGIFPPVHDVLVDVVPYEGKELLLLLVPRQDEALHPFLVKGSMDSRGKLNKTSFTIPFRHDDTKQYMSIEAVHEMLSLGFSLRSANRRVD
;
A
#
# COMPACT_ATOMS: atom_id res chain seq x y z
N MET A 1 -34.61 -4.50 14.65
CA MET A 1 -34.70 -5.21 13.36
C MET A 1 -33.36 -5.86 13.15
N PRO A 2 -33.23 -7.19 12.99
CA PRO A 2 -31.95 -7.76 12.63
C PRO A 2 -31.69 -7.40 11.17
N GLU A 3 -30.53 -6.81 10.89
CA GLU A 3 -30.06 -6.54 9.54
C GLU A 3 -29.83 -7.88 8.82
N GLU A 4 -30.77 -8.23 7.95
CA GLU A 4 -30.56 -9.18 6.87
C GLU A 4 -29.72 -8.50 5.78
N VAL A 5 -28.44 -8.87 5.63
CA VAL A 5 -27.65 -8.85 4.38
C VAL A 5 -26.47 -9.82 4.61
N ALA A 6 -26.08 -10.81 3.80
CA ALA A 6 -26.35 -11.17 2.41
C ALA A 6 -26.66 -12.68 2.28
N THR A 7 -27.37 -13.05 1.22
CA THR A 7 -27.62 -14.44 0.78
C THR A 7 -27.04 -14.60 -0.62
N VAL A 8 -26.32 -15.70 -0.90
CA VAL A 8 -25.95 -16.08 -2.27
C VAL A 8 -26.37 -17.55 -2.53
N ARG A 9 -26.90 -17.78 -3.73
CA ARG A 9 -27.52 -19.03 -4.21
C ARG A 9 -26.54 -19.82 -5.09
N TRP A 10 -26.76 -21.14 -5.11
CA TRP A 10 -26.02 -22.15 -5.87
C TRP A 10 -26.64 -22.43 -7.26
N ASP A 11 -25.79 -22.84 -8.21
CA ASP A 11 -26.09 -23.63 -9.42
C ASP A 11 -25.21 -24.90 -9.37
N ASP A 12 -25.66 -26.00 -9.98
CA ASP A 12 -25.21 -27.39 -9.82
C ASP A 12 -23.83 -27.70 -10.45
N GLN A 13 -23.01 -26.69 -10.72
CA GLN A 13 -21.61 -26.85 -11.14
C GLN A 13 -20.72 -25.80 -10.43
N ASP A 14 -19.72 -26.31 -9.71
CA ASP A 14 -18.52 -25.63 -9.21
C ASP A 14 -18.52 -24.98 -7.80
N HIS A 15 -17.31 -25.00 -7.23
CA HIS A 15 -16.98 -24.81 -5.81
C HIS A 15 -16.54 -23.37 -5.53
N PHE A 16 -17.23 -22.68 -4.62
CA PHE A 16 -16.83 -21.36 -4.09
C PHE A 16 -16.74 -21.41 -2.57
N VAL A 17 -15.74 -20.73 -2.01
CA VAL A 17 -15.66 -20.48 -0.57
C VAL A 17 -16.23 -19.11 -0.27
N THR A 18 -17.38 -19.07 0.40
CA THR A 18 -17.88 -17.84 1.04
C THR A 18 -17.56 -17.90 2.52
N LEU A 19 -16.97 -16.84 3.07
CA LEU A 19 -16.77 -16.69 4.51
C LEU A 19 -18.01 -16.03 5.11
N GLN A 20 -19.02 -16.83 5.45
CA GLN A 20 -20.22 -16.37 6.14
C GLN A 20 -20.13 -16.73 7.62
N GLY A 21 -20.13 -15.73 8.51
CA GLY A 21 -20.10 -15.97 9.96
C GLY A 21 -18.90 -16.78 10.45
N GLY A 22 -17.75 -16.69 9.78
CA GLY A 22 -16.51 -17.41 10.17
C GLY A 22 -16.46 -18.88 9.76
N ARG A 23 -17.32 -19.34 8.84
CA ARG A 23 -17.25 -20.69 8.26
C ARG A 23 -16.87 -20.63 6.77
N ILE A 24 -15.92 -21.48 6.40
CA ILE A 24 -15.61 -21.86 5.01
C ILE A 24 -16.55 -23.03 4.67
N GLU A 25 -17.51 -22.83 3.78
CA GLU A 25 -18.32 -23.93 3.26
C GLU A 25 -17.77 -24.39 1.91
N SER A 26 -17.58 -25.70 1.73
CA SER A 26 -17.03 -26.26 0.50
C SER A 26 -17.31 -27.77 0.35
N ARG A 27 -17.17 -28.27 -0.89
CA ARG A 27 -17.08 -29.71 -1.21
C ARG A 27 -15.72 -29.99 -1.85
N PRO A 28 -15.09 -31.15 -1.58
CA PRO A 28 -13.75 -31.45 -2.08
C PRO A 28 -13.72 -31.63 -3.60
N HIS A 29 -12.66 -31.12 -4.22
CA HIS A 29 -12.25 -31.43 -5.59
C HIS A 29 -11.18 -32.53 -5.56
N ASP A 30 -11.23 -33.49 -6.48
CA ASP A 30 -10.42 -34.71 -6.38
C ASP A 30 -8.93 -34.53 -6.73
N ASN A 31 -8.48 -33.41 -7.32
CA ASN A 31 -7.10 -33.29 -7.86
C ASN A 31 -6.50 -31.86 -7.93
N GLY A 32 -6.84 -30.92 -7.04
CA GLY A 32 -6.29 -29.55 -7.12
C GLY A 32 -6.28 -28.79 -5.79
N PRO A 33 -5.80 -27.53 -5.77
CA PRO A 33 -5.84 -26.66 -4.61
C PRO A 33 -7.19 -26.74 -3.89
N ASP A 34 -7.21 -26.87 -2.57
CA ASP A 34 -8.45 -27.24 -1.88
C ASP A 34 -9.53 -26.16 -1.95
N TYR A 35 -9.16 -24.87 -2.04
CA TYR A 35 -10.11 -23.75 -2.04
C TYR A 35 -9.66 -22.59 -2.94
N HIS A 36 -10.57 -22.11 -3.80
CA HIS A 36 -10.39 -20.88 -4.59
C HIS A 36 -11.49 -19.86 -4.23
N THR A 37 -11.13 -18.57 -4.22
CA THR A 37 -12.08 -17.46 -4.06
C THR A 37 -11.56 -16.19 -4.74
N HIS A 38 -12.46 -15.27 -5.05
CA HIS A 38 -12.12 -13.99 -5.64
C HIS A 38 -11.75 -12.97 -4.55
N LEU A 39 -10.75 -12.12 -4.84
CA LEU A 39 -10.35 -11.05 -3.93
C LEU A 39 -11.54 -10.16 -3.54
N SER A 40 -12.45 -9.87 -4.47
CA SER A 40 -13.64 -9.05 -4.23
C SER A 40 -14.57 -9.65 -3.15
N GLU A 41 -14.59 -10.97 -2.99
CA GLU A 41 -15.41 -11.70 -2.01
C GLU A 41 -14.78 -11.73 -0.62
N VAL A 42 -13.45 -11.82 -0.55
CA VAL A 42 -12.72 -12.01 0.72
C VAL A 42 -11.92 -10.79 1.16
N SER A 43 -11.84 -9.73 0.37
CA SER A 43 -11.00 -8.55 0.65
C SER A 43 -11.22 -7.96 2.05
N GLN A 44 -12.45 -7.99 2.56
CA GLN A 44 -12.82 -7.44 3.87
C GLN A 44 -12.69 -8.44 5.03
N VAL A 45 -12.34 -9.70 4.77
CA VAL A 45 -12.18 -10.74 5.79
C VAL A 45 -10.99 -10.39 6.66
N ALA A 46 -11.21 -10.27 7.98
CA ALA A 46 -10.12 -10.05 8.92
C ALA A 46 -9.22 -11.29 9.03
N LEU A 47 -7.89 -11.10 9.14
CA LEU A 47 -6.94 -12.21 9.29
C LEU A 47 -7.22 -13.03 10.56
N ALA A 48 -7.75 -12.39 11.60
CA ALA A 48 -8.17 -13.03 12.85
C ALA A 48 -9.34 -14.02 12.66
N ASP A 49 -10.18 -13.81 11.65
CA ASP A 49 -11.29 -14.70 11.30
C ASP A 49 -10.85 -15.78 10.30
N LEU A 50 -9.89 -15.45 9.42
CA LEU A 50 -9.33 -16.40 8.45
C LEU A 50 -8.57 -17.55 9.13
N ARG A 51 -7.76 -17.26 10.15
CA ARG A 51 -6.95 -18.25 10.88
C ARG A 51 -7.80 -19.41 11.47
N PRO A 52 -8.85 -19.17 12.28
CA PRO A 52 -9.69 -20.26 12.80
C PRO A 52 -10.50 -20.98 11.71
N ALA A 53 -10.85 -20.30 10.62
CA ALA A 53 -11.55 -20.91 9.50
C ALA A 53 -10.67 -21.93 8.77
N LEU A 54 -9.41 -21.58 8.46
CA LEU A 54 -8.41 -22.50 7.90
C LEU A 54 -8.13 -23.67 8.83
N ALA A 55 -7.99 -23.43 10.14
CA ALA A 55 -7.78 -24.50 11.12
C ALA A 55 -8.96 -25.49 11.21
N ALA A 56 -10.20 -25.01 11.00
CA ALA A 56 -11.35 -25.89 10.94
C ALA A 56 -11.34 -26.75 9.67
N ALA A 57 -11.02 -26.17 8.53
CA ALA A 57 -10.91 -26.89 7.26
C ALA A 57 -9.82 -27.97 7.30
N ASP A 58 -8.66 -27.67 7.91
CA ASP A 58 -7.55 -28.62 8.00
C ASP A 58 -7.89 -29.85 8.87
N ARG A 59 -8.60 -29.65 9.99
CA ARG A 59 -9.09 -30.76 10.83
C ARG A 59 -10.06 -31.68 10.09
N ASP A 60 -10.99 -31.11 9.31
CA ASP A 60 -11.95 -31.87 8.52
C ASP A 60 -11.25 -32.71 7.44
N ARG A 61 -10.08 -32.27 6.98
CA ARG A 61 -9.27 -32.95 5.97
C ARG A 61 -8.38 -34.05 6.54
N LEU A 62 -7.74 -33.83 7.68
CA LEU A 62 -6.95 -34.86 8.37
C LEU A 62 -7.79 -36.11 8.70
N GLY A 63 -9.09 -35.93 8.97
CA GLY A 63 -10.04 -37.03 9.14
C GLY A 63 -10.26 -37.90 7.88
N LYS A 64 -9.81 -37.43 6.70
CA LYS A 64 -9.98 -38.08 5.39
C LYS A 64 -8.67 -38.63 4.79
N GLY A 65 -7.53 -38.51 5.49
CA GLY A 65 -6.27 -39.15 5.09
C GLY A 65 -5.48 -38.43 3.98
N ALA A 66 -5.68 -37.13 3.77
CA ALA A 66 -4.87 -36.34 2.85
C ALA A 66 -3.49 -36.00 3.43
N LEU A 67 -2.47 -35.93 2.57
CA LEU A 67 -1.07 -35.68 2.94
C LEU A 67 -0.61 -34.22 2.80
N ASP A 68 -1.44 -33.34 2.23
CA ASP A 68 -1.08 -31.95 1.94
C ASP A 68 -1.77 -30.93 2.85
N ARG A 69 -1.12 -29.75 2.95
CA ARG A 69 -1.61 -28.58 3.70
C ARG A 69 -2.90 -28.05 3.07
N THR A 70 -3.84 -27.62 3.92
CA THR A 70 -5.03 -26.90 3.47
C THR A 70 -4.70 -25.43 3.22
N TYR A 71 -5.03 -24.92 2.04
CA TYR A 71 -4.81 -23.51 1.68
C TYR A 71 -5.99 -22.91 0.91
N ILE A 72 -6.11 -21.58 0.95
CA ILE A 72 -7.04 -20.80 0.13
C ILE A 72 -6.22 -20.03 -0.90
N ALA A 73 -6.42 -20.34 -2.16
CA ALA A 73 -5.93 -19.56 -3.29
C ALA A 73 -6.91 -18.40 -3.56
N VAL A 74 -6.43 -17.18 -3.36
CA VAL A 74 -7.15 -15.96 -3.73
C VAL A 74 -6.63 -15.50 -5.09
N ALA A 75 -7.54 -15.15 -5.99
CA ALA A 75 -7.20 -14.65 -7.32
C ALA A 75 -7.87 -13.28 -7.59
N ARG A 76 -7.26 -12.50 -8.49
CA ARG A 76 -7.80 -11.23 -8.97
C ARG A 76 -8.88 -11.45 -10.03
N ASP A 77 -9.85 -10.56 -10.09
CA ASP A 77 -10.83 -10.48 -11.18
C ASP A 77 -10.16 -9.91 -12.44
N ASP A 78 -9.34 -10.71 -13.12
CA ASP A 78 -8.69 -10.28 -14.35
C ASP A 78 -9.57 -10.61 -15.57
N ASP A 79 -10.04 -9.53 -16.19
CA ASP A 79 -10.69 -9.42 -17.51
C ASP A 79 -12.05 -10.13 -17.70
N SER A 80 -13.12 -9.34 -17.64
CA SER A 80 -14.51 -9.77 -17.90
C SER A 80 -14.79 -10.16 -19.37
N SER A 81 -13.80 -10.06 -20.27
CA SER A 81 -13.99 -10.33 -21.71
C SER A 81 -13.80 -11.80 -22.12
N SER A 82 -13.32 -12.66 -21.22
CA SER A 82 -13.17 -14.09 -21.47
C SER A 82 -14.50 -14.83 -21.29
N SER A 83 -14.84 -15.71 -22.25
CA SER A 83 -15.97 -16.65 -22.14
C SER A 83 -15.65 -17.87 -21.28
N GLU A 84 -14.42 -18.00 -20.77
CA GLU A 84 -14.02 -19.13 -19.94
C GLU A 84 -14.54 -18.97 -18.49
N PRO A 85 -14.83 -20.06 -17.77
CA PRO A 85 -15.20 -20.00 -16.36
C PRO A 85 -14.10 -19.32 -15.51
N PRO A 86 -14.44 -18.53 -14.48
CA PRO A 86 -13.47 -17.82 -13.64
C PRO A 86 -12.37 -18.72 -13.03
N TRP A 87 -12.68 -19.97 -12.69
CA TRP A 87 -11.72 -20.93 -12.14
C TRP A 87 -10.72 -21.46 -13.19
N VAL A 88 -11.12 -21.55 -14.46
CA VAL A 88 -10.18 -21.85 -15.58
C VAL A 88 -9.21 -20.68 -15.76
N ARG A 89 -9.66 -19.44 -15.52
CA ARG A 89 -8.80 -18.24 -15.56
C ARG A 89 -7.84 -18.20 -14.37
N ALA A 90 -8.34 -18.44 -13.15
CA ALA A 90 -7.52 -18.51 -11.94
C ALA A 90 -6.39 -19.54 -12.09
N SER A 91 -6.72 -20.76 -12.51
CA SER A 91 -5.74 -21.83 -12.72
C SER A 91 -4.72 -21.59 -13.85
N ARG A 92 -5.01 -20.69 -14.81
CA ARG A 92 -4.08 -20.29 -15.88
C ARG A 92 -3.25 -19.06 -15.54
N SER A 93 -3.69 -18.25 -14.57
CA SER A 93 -2.96 -17.09 -14.05
C SER A 93 -2.29 -17.41 -12.72
N ILE A 94 -1.48 -18.48 -12.70
CA ILE A 94 -0.63 -18.86 -11.55
C ILE A 94 0.21 -17.64 -11.08
N ALA A 95 0.53 -16.73 -12.01
CA ALA A 95 1.29 -15.50 -11.82
C ALA A 95 0.73 -14.50 -10.80
N SER A 96 -0.55 -14.61 -10.41
CA SER A 96 -1.23 -13.65 -9.53
C SER A 96 -1.97 -14.30 -8.36
N GLU A 97 -1.84 -15.62 -8.15
CA GLU A 97 -2.48 -16.27 -7.01
C GLU A 97 -1.74 -15.96 -5.69
N ARG A 98 -2.52 -15.77 -4.62
CA ARG A 98 -2.02 -15.62 -3.25
C ARG A 98 -2.58 -16.75 -2.40
N ASN A 99 -1.68 -17.58 -1.87
CA ASN A 99 -2.03 -18.78 -1.14
C ASN A 99 -1.93 -18.55 0.36
N PHE A 100 -3.06 -18.59 1.06
CA PHE A 100 -3.12 -18.45 2.51
C PHE A 100 -3.21 -19.83 3.16
N TRP A 101 -2.37 -20.12 4.15
CA TRP A 101 -2.40 -21.39 4.89
C TRP A 101 -1.89 -21.25 6.33
N LEU A 102 -2.03 -22.33 7.10
CA LEU A 102 -1.45 -22.44 8.44
C LEU A 102 -0.20 -23.34 8.42
N ASP A 103 0.84 -22.97 9.16
CA ASP A 103 1.94 -23.90 9.46
C ASP A 103 1.58 -24.88 10.59
N ALA A 104 2.57 -25.67 11.03
CA ALA A 104 2.39 -26.66 12.10
C ALA A 104 2.13 -26.04 13.48
N GLN A 105 2.45 -24.75 13.66
CA GLN A 105 2.24 -23.98 14.87
C GLN A 105 0.87 -23.29 14.87
N GLY A 106 0.16 -23.32 13.73
CA GLY A 106 -1.11 -22.64 13.54
C GLY A 106 -0.93 -21.16 13.18
N ASP A 107 0.25 -20.78 12.74
CA ASP A 107 0.53 -19.43 12.29
C ASP A 107 0.10 -19.24 10.84
N LEU A 108 -0.44 -18.05 10.55
CA LEU A 108 -1.01 -17.74 9.25
C LEU A 108 0.10 -17.24 8.32
N LEU A 109 0.22 -17.89 7.17
CA LEU A 109 1.15 -17.51 6.12
C LEU A 109 0.41 -17.12 4.85
N VAL A 110 1.05 -16.26 4.07
CA VAL A 110 0.70 -16.02 2.67
C VAL A 110 1.91 -16.35 1.80
N SER A 111 1.68 -17.05 0.69
CA SER A 111 2.70 -17.30 -0.32
C SER A 111 2.27 -16.79 -1.67
N PHE A 112 3.25 -16.29 -2.41
CA PHE A 112 3.03 -15.76 -3.75
C PHE A 112 4.27 -15.82 -4.61
N GLU A 113 4.04 -15.80 -5.92
CA GLU A 113 5.07 -15.88 -6.93
C GLU A 113 5.29 -14.53 -7.62
N VAL A 114 6.56 -14.18 -7.78
CA VAL A 114 6.97 -13.05 -8.59
C VAL A 114 7.60 -13.61 -9.86
N LEU A 115 6.87 -13.55 -10.97
CA LEU A 115 7.37 -13.95 -12.28
C LEU A 115 8.26 -12.86 -12.89
N ASP A 116 9.31 -13.27 -13.59
CA ASP A 116 10.33 -12.39 -14.19
C ASP A 116 10.86 -11.31 -13.22
N PRO A 117 11.26 -11.69 -11.99
CA PRO A 117 11.81 -10.75 -11.04
C PRO A 117 13.19 -10.30 -11.52
N LYS A 118 13.51 -9.04 -11.24
CA LYS A 118 14.70 -8.39 -11.79
C LYS A 118 15.96 -8.67 -10.99
N THR A 119 15.79 -9.10 -9.75
CA THR A 119 16.84 -9.72 -8.94
C THR A 119 16.38 -11.07 -8.43
N PHE A 120 17.32 -12.00 -8.31
CA PHE A 120 17.14 -13.29 -7.65
C PHE A 120 18.00 -13.39 -6.38
N ASP A 121 18.75 -12.33 -6.06
CA ASP A 121 19.64 -12.31 -4.91
C ASP A 121 18.82 -12.16 -3.63
N PHE A 122 18.98 -13.11 -2.72
CA PHE A 122 18.22 -13.15 -1.48
C PHE A 122 18.55 -11.97 -0.59
N ASP A 123 19.83 -11.57 -0.50
CA ASP A 123 20.25 -10.51 0.42
C ASP A 123 19.65 -9.18 -0.05
N ASP A 124 19.66 -8.91 -1.36
CA ASP A 124 19.00 -7.73 -1.94
C ASP A 124 17.49 -7.72 -1.69
N VAL A 125 16.81 -8.84 -1.91
CA VAL A 125 15.35 -8.96 -1.70
C VAL A 125 15.00 -8.86 -0.22
N ALA A 126 15.75 -9.52 0.65
CA ALA A 126 15.53 -9.49 2.09
C ALA A 126 15.72 -8.06 2.61
N LEU A 127 16.82 -7.39 2.26
CA LEU A 127 17.09 -6.00 2.62
C LEU A 127 15.96 -5.06 2.16
N LEU A 128 15.55 -5.19 0.90
CA LEU A 128 14.49 -4.37 0.31
C LEU A 128 13.17 -4.51 1.08
N LEU A 129 12.85 -5.73 1.47
CA LEU A 129 11.57 -6.07 2.09
C LEU A 129 11.58 -5.92 3.61
N GLU A 130 12.74 -5.98 4.28
CA GLU A 130 12.88 -5.90 5.74
C GLU A 130 12.21 -4.65 6.31
N SER A 131 12.39 -3.50 5.64
CA SER A 131 11.73 -2.24 6.05
C SER A 131 10.21 -2.24 5.87
N ILE A 132 9.70 -2.98 4.88
CA ILE A 132 8.27 -3.15 4.63
C ILE A 132 7.67 -4.09 5.69
N PHE A 133 8.41 -5.15 6.02
CA PHE A 133 8.07 -6.16 7.00
C PHE A 133 7.98 -5.60 8.42
N GLU A 134 9.00 -4.85 8.85
CA GLU A 134 9.00 -4.16 10.15
C GLU A 134 7.81 -3.21 10.30
N ALA A 135 7.42 -2.52 9.23
CA ALA A 135 6.32 -1.55 9.27
C ALA A 135 4.92 -2.19 9.30
N LYS A 136 4.79 -3.46 8.91
CA LYS A 136 3.50 -4.12 8.67
C LYS A 136 3.25 -5.36 9.56
N ASP A 137 4.09 -5.61 10.56
CA ASP A 137 4.03 -6.81 11.41
C ASP A 137 4.02 -8.12 10.58
N VAL A 138 4.88 -8.15 9.55
CA VAL A 138 5.07 -9.28 8.63
C VAL A 138 6.51 -9.77 8.75
N GLU A 139 6.75 -11.06 8.54
CA GLU A 139 8.11 -11.64 8.51
C GLU A 139 8.26 -12.52 7.27
N LEU A 140 9.38 -12.41 6.54
CA LEU A 140 9.71 -13.33 5.45
C LEU A 140 10.28 -14.63 6.03
N VAL A 141 9.51 -15.71 5.92
CA VAL A 141 9.92 -17.00 6.47
C VAL A 141 10.58 -17.90 5.45
N LYS A 142 10.20 -17.79 4.17
CA LYS A 142 10.85 -18.53 3.09
C LYS A 142 10.98 -17.72 1.82
N PHE A 143 12.06 -18.00 1.12
CA PHE A 143 12.39 -17.45 -0.19
C PHE A 143 12.94 -18.57 -1.05
N TYR A 144 12.39 -18.72 -2.25
CA TYR A 144 12.89 -19.64 -3.24
C TYR A 144 13.13 -18.89 -4.54
N ALA A 145 14.36 -18.95 -5.05
CA ALA A 145 14.73 -18.36 -6.32
C ALA A 145 14.93 -19.43 -7.38
N PHE A 146 14.25 -19.26 -8.51
CA PHE A 146 14.34 -20.14 -9.66
C PHE A 146 14.80 -19.33 -10.88
N PRO A 147 16.09 -18.96 -10.97
CA PRO A 147 16.61 -18.08 -12.02
C PRO A 147 16.58 -18.69 -13.42
N ASN A 148 16.53 -20.02 -13.52
CA ASN A 148 16.42 -20.75 -14.77
C ASN A 148 15.17 -21.65 -14.69
N GLY A 149 13.99 -21.05 -14.85
CA GLY A 149 12.72 -21.73 -14.56
C GLY A 149 12.45 -22.97 -15.44
N ASP A 150 11.86 -24.00 -14.82
CA ASP A 150 11.27 -25.18 -15.50
C ASP A 150 10.01 -24.82 -16.34
N PHE A 151 9.49 -23.59 -16.18
CA PHE A 151 8.27 -23.04 -16.79
C PHE A 151 8.51 -22.13 -18.00
N GLY A 152 9.59 -22.37 -18.75
CA GLY A 152 9.85 -21.69 -20.01
C GLY A 152 10.43 -20.28 -19.82
N ALA A 153 11.76 -20.16 -20.00
CA ALA A 153 12.53 -18.92 -20.19
C ALA A 153 12.48 -17.81 -19.12
N PHE A 154 11.48 -17.75 -18.23
CA PHE A 154 11.37 -16.75 -17.17
C PHE A 154 11.78 -17.36 -15.83
N GLY A 155 12.65 -16.67 -15.10
CA GLY A 155 12.87 -17.02 -13.70
C GLY A 155 11.71 -16.56 -12.82
N HIS A 156 11.53 -17.16 -11.66
CA HIS A 156 10.55 -16.72 -10.67
C HIS A 156 11.10 -16.75 -9.24
N LEU A 157 10.49 -15.95 -8.36
CA LEU A 157 10.70 -15.97 -6.92
C LEU A 157 9.42 -16.44 -6.23
N THR A 158 9.53 -17.31 -5.24
CA THR A 158 8.44 -17.62 -4.31
C THR A 158 8.77 -17.03 -2.94
N LEU A 159 7.85 -16.23 -2.42
CA LEU A 159 7.96 -15.60 -1.10
C LEU A 159 6.89 -16.19 -0.19
N GLU A 160 7.26 -16.65 1.00
CA GLU A 160 6.33 -17.00 2.08
C GLU A 160 6.47 -15.99 3.22
N LEU A 161 5.37 -15.31 3.54
CA LEU A 161 5.30 -14.30 4.58
C LEU A 161 4.47 -14.81 5.76
N LEU A 162 4.99 -14.68 6.98
CA LEU A 162 4.27 -14.88 8.23
C LEU A 162 3.50 -13.61 8.58
N LEU A 163 2.21 -13.76 8.84
CA LEU A 163 1.27 -12.70 9.14
C LEU A 163 0.98 -12.66 10.67
N SER A 164 1.68 -11.77 11.37
CA SER A 164 1.62 -11.66 12.83
C SER A 164 0.66 -10.56 13.31
N GLY A 165 0.41 -9.56 12.46
CA GLY A 165 -0.43 -8.40 12.76
C GLY A 165 -1.93 -8.60 12.55
N GLY A 166 -2.70 -7.58 12.92
CA GLY A 166 -4.09 -7.42 12.48
C GLY A 166 -4.18 -7.00 11.01
N GLY A 167 -5.34 -7.13 10.39
CA GLY A 167 -5.54 -6.72 9.00
C GLY A 167 -6.65 -7.49 8.32
N THR A 168 -6.78 -7.30 7.01
CA THR A 168 -7.70 -8.03 6.15
C THR A 168 -6.97 -8.78 5.05
N VAL A 169 -7.63 -9.74 4.40
CA VAL A 169 -7.11 -10.38 3.18
C VAL A 169 -6.78 -9.34 2.11
N GLY A 170 -7.60 -8.29 1.97
CA GLY A 170 -7.37 -7.20 1.02
C GLY A 170 -6.11 -6.39 1.31
N SER A 171 -5.82 -6.10 2.59
CA SER A 171 -4.57 -5.40 2.93
C SER A 171 -3.33 -6.26 2.69
N VAL A 172 -3.42 -7.57 2.93
CA VAL A 172 -2.32 -8.49 2.61
C VAL A 172 -2.14 -8.62 1.10
N TRP A 173 -3.24 -8.70 0.35
CA TRP A 173 -3.20 -8.70 -1.11
C TRP A 173 -2.44 -7.48 -1.63
N GLN A 174 -2.84 -6.27 -1.21
CA GLN A 174 -2.19 -5.04 -1.63
C GLN A 174 -0.70 -5.03 -1.29
N LEU A 175 -0.32 -5.48 -0.08
CA LEU A 175 1.07 -5.63 0.30
C LEU A 175 1.84 -6.55 -0.67
N THR A 176 1.30 -7.72 -0.98
CA THR A 176 1.97 -8.66 -1.89
C THR A 176 2.04 -8.13 -3.33
N GLU A 177 1.06 -7.36 -3.79
CA GLU A 177 1.10 -6.65 -5.09
C GLU A 177 2.21 -5.59 -5.09
N ASP A 178 2.33 -4.80 -4.01
CA ASP A 178 3.37 -3.78 -3.90
C ASP A 178 4.77 -4.43 -3.94
N ILE A 179 4.93 -5.57 -3.24
CA ILE A 179 6.16 -6.36 -3.26
C ILE A 179 6.44 -6.93 -4.65
N GLU A 180 5.44 -7.55 -5.28
CA GLU A 180 5.56 -8.11 -6.63
C GLU A 180 5.94 -7.03 -7.65
N GLN A 181 5.24 -5.89 -7.63
CA GLN A 181 5.54 -4.76 -8.50
C GLN A 181 6.96 -4.26 -8.30
N MET A 182 7.39 -4.13 -7.05
CA MET A 182 8.73 -3.69 -6.68
C MET A 182 9.83 -4.66 -7.16
N LEU A 183 9.56 -5.97 -7.12
CA LEU A 183 10.50 -7.00 -7.55
C LEU A 183 10.50 -7.24 -9.07
N ARG A 184 9.39 -6.94 -9.76
CA ARG A 184 9.28 -7.01 -11.24
C ARG A 184 9.78 -5.76 -11.96
N SER A 185 9.77 -4.61 -11.30
CA SER A 185 10.31 -3.40 -11.90
C SER A 185 11.82 -3.52 -12.08
N ASP A 186 12.36 -3.09 -13.24
CA ASP A 186 13.80 -3.09 -13.60
C ASP A 186 14.73 -2.38 -12.59
N ALA A 187 14.14 -1.80 -11.54
CA ALA A 187 14.82 -1.35 -10.36
C ALA A 187 13.81 -1.36 -9.20
N VAL A 188 14.32 -1.32 -7.98
CA VAL A 188 13.92 -0.26 -7.04
C VAL A 188 13.86 1.04 -7.85
N SER A 189 12.72 1.33 -8.50
CA SER A 189 12.69 2.39 -9.50
C SER A 189 13.03 3.68 -8.80
N LEU A 190 14.23 4.19 -9.10
CA LEU A 190 14.65 5.50 -8.63
C LEU A 190 13.65 6.55 -9.12
N GLU A 191 12.91 6.25 -10.19
CA GLU A 191 11.81 7.04 -10.70
C GLU A 191 10.47 6.84 -9.97
N SER A 192 10.48 6.33 -8.73
CA SER A 192 9.29 6.15 -7.89
C SER A 192 9.56 6.52 -6.43
N ALA A 193 8.54 6.99 -5.73
CA ALA A 193 8.64 7.32 -4.31
C ALA A 193 9.02 6.11 -3.44
N LEU A 194 8.42 4.93 -3.69
CA LEU A 194 8.73 3.71 -2.94
C LEU A 194 10.17 3.26 -3.19
N GLY A 195 10.62 3.29 -4.44
CA GLY A 195 11.99 2.91 -4.77
C GLY A 195 13.01 3.82 -4.07
N LEU A 196 12.80 5.14 -4.11
CA LEU A 196 13.67 6.07 -3.39
C LEU A 196 13.61 5.86 -1.87
N TYR A 197 12.43 5.63 -1.31
CA TYR A 197 12.27 5.36 0.11
C TYR A 197 13.06 4.11 0.54
N ALA A 198 12.88 3.00 -0.17
CA ALA A 198 13.60 1.76 0.09
C ALA A 198 15.11 1.97 -0.03
N LEU A 199 15.57 2.63 -1.09
CA LEU A 199 16.99 2.90 -1.30
C LEU A 199 17.61 3.71 -0.15
N ILE A 200 16.90 4.73 0.35
CA ILE A 200 17.38 5.53 1.48
C ILE A 200 17.42 4.67 2.75
N LYS A 201 16.40 3.86 3.01
CA LYS A 201 16.35 2.95 4.16
C LYS A 201 17.51 1.95 4.17
N LEU A 202 17.98 1.55 2.98
CA LEU A 202 19.15 0.69 2.78
C LEU A 202 20.50 1.40 2.94
N GLY A 203 20.49 2.70 3.25
CA GLY A 203 21.71 3.48 3.49
C GLY A 203 22.38 4.01 2.23
N TYR A 204 21.78 3.85 1.04
CA TYR A 204 22.33 4.35 -0.23
C TYR A 204 21.99 5.83 -0.51
N VAL A 205 21.94 6.65 0.54
CA VAL A 205 21.44 8.04 0.48
C VAL A 205 22.11 8.88 -0.62
N GLU A 206 23.38 8.60 -0.95
CA GLU A 206 24.16 9.28 -1.98
C GLU A 206 23.54 9.16 -3.39
N GLN A 207 22.71 8.15 -3.65
CA GLN A 207 22.03 8.01 -4.95
C GLN A 207 20.95 9.09 -5.17
N LEU A 208 20.60 9.85 -4.13
CA LEU A 208 19.77 11.03 -4.28
C LEU A 208 20.55 12.21 -4.88
N LEU A 209 21.89 12.21 -4.83
CA LEU A 209 22.68 13.30 -5.37
C LEU A 209 22.51 13.40 -6.89
N GLY A 210 22.19 14.59 -7.38
CA GLY A 210 21.90 14.84 -8.79
C GLY A 210 20.47 14.50 -9.21
N ARG A 211 19.64 13.97 -8.30
CA ARG A 211 18.23 13.70 -8.57
C ARG A 211 17.42 15.00 -8.57
N ARG A 212 16.52 15.12 -9.55
CA ARG A 212 15.54 16.20 -9.65
C ARG A 212 14.37 15.94 -8.71
N GLU A 213 13.82 17.00 -8.14
CA GLU A 213 12.46 16.96 -7.59
C GLU A 213 11.47 16.63 -8.70
N SER A 214 10.37 15.98 -8.31
CA SER A 214 9.40 15.45 -9.25
C SER A 214 7.98 15.46 -8.68
N SER A 215 7.04 14.91 -9.43
CA SER A 215 5.69 14.67 -8.96
C SER A 215 5.62 13.76 -7.76
N TYR A 216 6.58 12.85 -7.57
CA TYR A 216 6.59 11.84 -6.51
C TYR A 216 7.73 12.03 -5.48
N PHE A 217 8.64 13.00 -5.66
CA PHE A 217 9.77 13.24 -4.77
C PHE A 217 9.97 14.73 -4.47
N ASP A 218 10.12 15.06 -3.19
CA ASP A 218 10.32 16.42 -2.67
C ASP A 218 11.47 16.44 -1.67
N ALA A 219 12.47 17.30 -1.88
CA ALA A 219 13.64 17.40 -1.04
C ALA A 219 13.58 18.68 -0.21
N LYS A 220 13.62 18.54 1.12
CA LYS A 220 13.65 19.69 2.04
C LYS A 220 15.00 19.75 2.74
N SER A 221 15.62 20.92 2.75
CA SER A 221 16.85 21.13 3.54
C SER A 221 16.54 21.22 5.03
N GLU A 222 15.43 21.87 5.37
CA GLU A 222 14.99 22.12 6.73
C GLU A 222 13.71 21.36 7.10
N GLY A 223 13.62 20.96 8.37
CA GLY A 223 12.37 20.45 8.92
C GLY A 223 11.31 21.55 9.05
N TYR A 224 10.04 21.15 9.11
CA TYR A 224 8.92 22.09 9.13
C TYR A 224 8.82 22.96 10.40
N GLY A 225 9.61 22.72 11.45
CA GLY A 225 9.52 23.52 12.67
C GLY A 225 8.15 23.40 13.35
N LEU A 226 7.81 22.20 13.82
CA LEU A 226 6.48 21.87 14.37
C LEU A 226 6.07 22.63 15.65
N ALA A 227 6.93 23.52 16.16
CA ALA A 227 6.59 24.43 17.26
C ALA A 227 5.66 25.58 16.82
N VAL A 228 5.64 25.93 15.54
CA VAL A 228 4.84 27.03 15.00
C VAL A 228 3.72 26.54 14.10
N ASP A 229 2.59 27.25 14.10
CA ASP A 229 1.40 26.88 13.32
C ASP A 229 1.68 26.91 11.80
N SER A 230 2.59 27.79 11.34
CA SER A 230 3.00 27.84 9.93
C SER A 230 3.70 26.57 9.47
N GLY A 231 4.61 26.05 10.29
CA GLY A 231 5.31 24.81 10.05
C GLY A 231 4.38 23.60 9.95
N LYS A 232 3.47 23.49 10.91
CA LYS A 232 2.45 22.44 10.93
C LYS A 232 1.56 22.49 9.69
N PHE A 233 1.15 23.69 9.30
CA PHE A 233 0.30 23.90 8.14
C PHE A 233 1.01 23.49 6.84
N GLU A 234 2.26 23.90 6.66
CA GLU A 234 3.06 23.56 5.47
C GLU A 234 3.29 22.05 5.35
N LEU A 235 3.60 21.36 6.47
CA LEU A 235 3.69 19.90 6.49
C LEU A 235 2.40 19.24 6.00
N CYS A 236 1.24 19.72 6.49
CA CYS A 236 -0.05 19.19 6.07
C CYS A 236 -0.33 19.46 4.59
N LEU A 237 0.07 20.63 4.07
CA LEU A 237 -0.07 20.93 2.64
C LEU A 237 0.73 19.97 1.77
N ASP A 238 2.00 19.71 2.12
CA ASP A 238 2.86 18.81 1.35
C ASP A 238 2.31 17.39 1.31
N VAL A 239 1.94 16.85 2.47
CA VAL A 239 1.41 15.49 2.57
C VAL A 239 0.05 15.36 1.87
N ALA A 240 -0.85 16.33 2.03
CA ALA A 240 -2.15 16.30 1.36
C ALA A 240 -2.01 16.46 -0.17
N ALA A 241 -1.01 17.22 -0.65
CA ALA A 241 -0.76 17.37 -2.09
C ALA A 241 -0.40 16.03 -2.74
N PHE A 242 0.46 15.23 -2.08
CA PHE A 242 0.78 13.87 -2.51
C PHE A 242 -0.40 12.92 -2.37
N ALA A 243 -1.14 12.98 -1.26
CA ALA A 243 -2.35 12.17 -1.07
C ALA A 243 -3.37 12.40 -2.21
N ASN A 244 -3.48 13.63 -2.69
CA ASN A 244 -4.37 13.99 -3.79
C ASN A 244 -3.81 13.72 -5.20
N SER A 245 -2.55 13.29 -5.37
CA SER A 245 -1.93 13.15 -6.70
C SER A 245 -2.26 11.81 -7.39
N GLY A 246 -2.88 10.86 -6.67
CA GLY A 246 -3.25 9.54 -7.21
C GLY A 246 -2.09 8.55 -7.32
N HIS A 247 -0.89 8.92 -6.89
CA HIS A 247 0.29 8.06 -6.84
C HIS A 247 1.08 8.28 -5.53
N PRO A 248 1.94 7.34 -5.12
CA PRO A 248 2.77 7.52 -3.93
C PRO A 248 3.72 8.73 -4.05
N GLY A 249 4.07 9.32 -2.91
CA GLY A 249 4.96 10.48 -2.80
C GLY A 249 5.95 10.35 -1.65
N LEU A 250 7.16 10.86 -1.83
CA LEU A 250 8.22 10.86 -0.82
C LEU A 250 8.69 12.29 -0.55
N ILE A 251 8.68 12.67 0.73
CA ILE A 251 9.36 13.86 1.22
C ILE A 251 10.60 13.42 1.99
N ALA A 252 11.76 13.95 1.63
CA ALA A 252 13.01 13.68 2.33
C ALA A 252 13.60 14.97 2.90
N ILE A 253 13.73 15.03 4.22
CA ILE A 253 14.25 16.19 4.96
C ILE A 253 15.72 15.96 5.34
N GLY A 254 16.54 16.98 5.14
CA GLY A 254 17.99 16.97 5.30
C GLY A 254 18.73 16.92 3.96
N LEU A 255 18.06 17.32 2.87
CA LEU A 255 18.61 17.39 1.52
C LEU A 255 18.59 18.83 1.01
N THR A 256 19.71 19.35 0.55
CA THR A 256 19.79 20.67 -0.09
C THR A 256 19.67 20.52 -1.60
N THR A 257 18.80 21.33 -2.21
CA THR A 257 18.63 21.42 -3.66
C THR A 257 19.22 22.73 -4.22
N ASP A 258 19.67 22.69 -5.47
CA ASP A 258 20.00 23.87 -6.28
C ASP A 258 19.28 23.79 -7.63
N LYS A 259 19.03 24.95 -8.25
CA LYS A 259 18.48 25.03 -9.59
C LYS A 259 19.50 24.55 -10.65
N ASP A 260 19.07 23.66 -11.54
CA ASP A 260 19.84 23.26 -12.71
C ASP A 260 19.70 24.22 -13.90
N GLY A 261 20.30 23.88 -15.04
CA GLY A 261 20.22 24.70 -16.26
C GLY A 261 18.81 24.82 -16.86
N ALA A 262 17.86 23.99 -16.44
CA ALA A 262 16.45 24.05 -16.79
C ALA A 262 15.58 24.68 -15.68
N ASN A 263 16.20 25.26 -14.64
CA ASN A 263 15.54 25.84 -13.48
C ASN A 263 14.71 24.83 -12.65
N GLN A 264 15.10 23.56 -12.68
CA GLN A 264 14.52 22.49 -11.85
C GLN A 264 15.35 22.31 -10.57
N ASP A 265 14.70 22.01 -9.45
CA ASP A 265 15.41 21.74 -8.20
C ASP A 265 16.08 20.36 -8.26
N VAL A 266 17.38 20.35 -8.04
CA VAL A 266 18.23 19.14 -8.06
C VAL A 266 18.95 19.00 -6.74
N VAL A 267 18.86 17.82 -6.12
CA VAL A 267 19.57 17.51 -4.88
C VAL A 267 21.08 17.63 -5.10
N ARG A 268 21.73 18.48 -4.33
CA ARG A 268 23.18 18.74 -4.39
C ARG A 268 23.95 18.20 -3.21
N CYS A 269 23.31 18.16 -2.05
CA CYS A 269 23.99 17.81 -0.83
C CYS A 269 23.04 17.09 0.13
N VAL A 270 23.55 16.06 0.79
CA VAL A 270 22.91 15.44 1.94
C VAL A 270 23.41 16.19 3.19
N THR A 271 22.66 17.18 3.62
CA THR A 271 23.03 18.04 4.75
C THR A 271 22.89 17.28 6.07
N GLY A 272 21.81 16.51 6.21
CA GLY A 272 21.45 15.78 7.42
C GLY A 272 21.21 16.67 8.65
N TRP A 273 20.60 16.08 9.66
CA TRP A 273 20.34 16.72 10.95
C TRP A 273 21.03 15.98 12.09
N ARG A 274 21.21 16.64 13.24
CA ARG A 274 21.84 15.96 14.39
C ARG A 274 20.94 14.82 14.87
N PRO A 275 21.50 13.70 15.36
CA PRO A 275 20.69 12.63 15.90
C PRO A 275 19.69 13.10 16.97
N GLY A 276 18.44 12.64 16.87
CA GLY A 276 17.35 13.03 17.76
C GLY A 276 16.72 14.40 17.46
N SER A 277 17.00 15.00 16.31
CA SER A 277 16.39 16.29 15.91
C SER A 277 14.90 16.16 15.55
N PHE A 278 14.45 14.96 15.19
CA PHE A 278 13.08 14.72 14.72
C PHE A 278 12.25 13.97 15.76
N ASN A 279 11.01 14.42 15.95
CA ASN A 279 10.02 13.74 16.78
C ASN A 279 8.92 13.14 15.89
N VAL A 280 9.06 11.86 15.53
CA VAL A 280 8.15 11.14 14.62
C VAL A 280 6.69 11.22 15.07
N ASP A 281 6.42 11.08 16.36
CA ASP A 281 5.06 11.13 16.91
C ASP A 281 4.42 12.51 16.75
N ALA A 282 5.22 13.58 16.87
CA ALA A 282 4.74 14.94 16.64
C ALA A 282 4.33 15.14 15.18
N TYR A 283 5.10 14.64 14.21
CA TYR A 283 4.72 14.66 12.79
C TYR A 283 3.42 13.92 12.54
N ARG A 284 3.32 12.66 13.00
CA ARG A 284 2.10 11.85 12.89
C ARG A 284 0.89 12.51 13.56
N SER A 285 1.08 13.16 14.70
CA SER A 285 0.02 13.89 15.40
C SER A 285 -0.45 15.11 14.60
N VAL A 286 0.47 15.88 14.02
CA VAL A 286 0.15 17.04 13.19
C VAL A 286 -0.66 16.62 11.96
N LEU A 287 -0.22 15.57 11.24
CA LEU A 287 -0.93 15.08 10.06
C LEU A 287 -2.36 14.62 10.38
N ARG A 288 -2.53 13.80 11.44
CA ARG A 288 -3.85 13.34 11.90
C ARG A 288 -4.79 14.48 12.29
N GLN A 289 -4.25 15.57 12.84
CA GLN A 289 -5.06 16.71 13.27
C GLN A 289 -5.36 17.68 12.12
N GLY A 290 -4.41 17.86 11.20
CA GLY A 290 -4.44 18.89 10.18
C GLY A 290 -5.08 18.48 8.86
N ILE A 291 -5.12 17.19 8.53
CA ILE A 291 -5.66 16.70 7.24
C ILE A 291 -7.00 15.97 7.45
N PHE A 292 -7.96 16.17 6.55
CA PHE A 292 -9.25 15.48 6.54
C PHE A 292 -9.66 15.07 5.11
N PRO A 293 -10.11 13.82 4.86
CA PRO A 293 -10.03 12.68 5.80
C PRO A 293 -8.57 12.40 6.23
N PRO A 294 -8.34 11.65 7.33
CA PRO A 294 -6.99 11.28 7.71
C PRO A 294 -6.29 10.55 6.56
N VAL A 295 -5.03 10.88 6.27
CA VAL A 295 -4.23 10.15 5.27
C VAL A 295 -3.82 8.81 5.90
N HIS A 296 -4.12 7.72 5.21
CA HIS A 296 -3.85 6.36 5.68
C HIS A 296 -2.39 5.98 5.41
N ASP A 297 -1.79 5.25 6.36
CA ASP A 297 -0.50 4.58 6.21
C ASP A 297 0.69 5.48 5.83
N VAL A 298 0.69 6.76 6.23
CA VAL A 298 1.88 7.61 6.07
C VAL A 298 3.02 7.07 6.94
N LEU A 299 4.10 6.61 6.29
CA LEU A 299 5.31 6.21 6.98
C LEU A 299 6.13 7.45 7.30
N VAL A 300 6.67 7.48 8.52
CA VAL A 300 7.47 8.60 9.02
C VAL A 300 8.66 7.99 9.72
N ASP A 301 9.82 8.08 9.07
CA ASP A 301 11.01 7.32 9.41
C ASP A 301 12.21 8.23 9.55
N VAL A 302 13.08 7.92 10.51
CA VAL A 302 14.36 8.60 10.68
C VAL A 302 15.47 7.63 10.28
N VAL A 303 16.30 8.03 9.33
CA VAL A 303 17.37 7.18 8.78
C VAL A 303 18.74 7.79 9.10
N PRO A 304 19.69 7.02 9.66
CA PRO A 304 21.03 7.52 9.92
C PRO A 304 21.81 7.75 8.62
N TYR A 305 22.64 8.79 8.61
CA TYR A 305 23.54 9.13 7.50
C TYR A 305 24.80 9.83 8.02
N GLU A 306 25.97 9.21 7.92
CA GLU A 306 27.26 9.81 8.33
C GLU A 306 27.27 10.48 9.72
N GLY A 307 26.65 9.84 10.72
CA GLY A 307 26.53 10.40 12.08
C GLY A 307 25.50 11.53 12.23
N LYS A 308 24.70 11.75 11.19
CA LYS A 308 23.51 12.60 11.12
C LYS A 308 22.28 11.73 10.87
N GLU A 309 21.13 12.36 10.71
CA GLU A 309 19.85 11.73 10.40
C GLU A 309 19.10 12.47 9.29
N LEU A 310 18.32 11.74 8.50
CA LEU A 310 17.31 12.25 7.58
C LEU A 310 15.92 11.88 8.09
N LEU A 311 14.92 12.71 7.82
CA LEU A 311 13.52 12.35 8.04
C LEU A 311 12.86 12.06 6.70
N LEU A 312 12.20 10.90 6.60
CA LEU A 312 11.44 10.49 5.44
C LEU A 312 9.95 10.48 5.77
N LEU A 313 9.15 11.00 4.85
CA LEU A 313 7.70 10.85 4.87
C LEU A 313 7.27 10.20 3.56
N LEU A 314 6.90 8.92 3.61
CA LEU A 314 6.31 8.23 2.48
C LEU A 314 4.78 8.32 2.60
N VAL A 315 4.17 8.97 1.62
CA VAL A 315 2.72 9.08 1.46
C VAL A 315 2.29 8.03 0.44
N PRO A 316 1.60 6.95 0.85
CA PRO A 316 1.15 5.93 -0.09
C PRO A 316 -0.02 6.43 -0.93
N ARG A 317 -0.31 5.73 -2.04
CA ARG A 317 -1.53 5.98 -2.82
C ARG A 317 -2.75 5.82 -1.92
N GLN A 318 -3.67 6.78 -2.01
CA GLN A 318 -4.92 6.76 -1.24
C GLN A 318 -6.07 6.25 -2.11
N ASP A 319 -7.13 5.76 -1.46
CA ASP A 319 -8.37 5.37 -2.11
C ASP A 319 -9.03 6.62 -2.75
N GLU A 320 -9.38 6.50 -4.03
CA GLU A 320 -10.05 7.56 -4.79
C GLU A 320 -11.39 7.97 -4.15
N ALA A 321 -12.05 7.07 -3.43
CA ALA A 321 -13.29 7.37 -2.69
C ALA A 321 -13.09 8.37 -1.53
N LEU A 322 -11.86 8.52 -1.03
CA LEU A 322 -11.50 9.46 0.03
C LEU A 322 -11.15 10.85 -0.50
N HIS A 323 -10.99 11.01 -1.82
CA HIS A 323 -10.59 12.28 -2.40
C HIS A 323 -11.73 13.30 -2.40
N PRO A 324 -11.41 14.61 -2.24
CA PRO A 324 -10.09 15.17 -2.00
C PRO A 324 -9.71 15.26 -0.51
N PHE A 325 -8.42 15.17 -0.22
CA PHE A 325 -7.82 15.48 1.09
C PHE A 325 -7.70 16.99 1.30
N LEU A 326 -8.27 17.46 2.41
CA LEU A 326 -8.36 18.85 2.84
C LEU A 326 -7.35 19.13 3.94
N VAL A 327 -6.73 20.29 3.92
CA VAL A 327 -5.91 20.82 5.03
C VAL A 327 -6.71 21.87 5.79
N LYS A 328 -6.78 21.72 7.12
CA LYS A 328 -7.48 22.66 8.00
C LYS A 328 -6.71 23.98 8.06
N GLY A 329 -7.41 25.05 7.72
CA GLY A 329 -6.96 26.42 7.78
C GLY A 329 -6.42 26.97 6.45
N SER A 330 -5.99 28.23 6.51
CA SER A 330 -5.31 28.95 5.44
C SER A 330 -4.40 30.02 6.06
N MET A 331 -3.32 30.39 5.36
CA MET A 331 -2.48 31.51 5.77
C MET A 331 -3.07 32.83 5.30
N ASP A 332 -3.12 33.83 6.18
CA ASP A 332 -3.41 35.21 5.78
C ASP A 332 -2.16 35.92 5.22
N SER A 333 -2.34 37.13 4.68
CA SER A 333 -1.25 37.93 4.11
C SER A 333 -0.19 38.37 5.12
N ARG A 334 -0.41 38.13 6.42
CA ARG A 334 0.53 38.42 7.51
C ARG A 334 1.17 37.14 8.06
N GLY A 335 0.94 35.99 7.43
CA GLY A 335 1.47 34.68 7.84
C GLY A 335 0.78 34.10 9.07
N LYS A 336 -0.40 34.59 9.45
CA LYS A 336 -1.19 34.03 10.55
C LYS A 336 -2.14 32.95 10.01
N LEU A 337 -2.16 31.81 10.69
CA LEU A 337 -3.08 30.71 10.38
C LEU A 337 -4.51 31.10 10.77
N ASN A 338 -5.39 31.19 9.78
CA ASN A 338 -6.83 31.20 9.97
C ASN A 338 -7.31 29.75 10.12
N LYS A 339 -7.93 29.40 11.25
CA LYS A 339 -8.37 28.03 11.56
C LYS A 339 -9.80 27.71 11.10
N THR A 340 -10.54 28.69 10.58
CA THR A 340 -11.94 28.49 10.14
C THR A 340 -12.06 28.25 8.64
N SER A 341 -10.96 28.35 7.89
CA SER A 341 -10.89 28.03 6.47
C SER A 341 -10.35 26.61 6.25
N PHE A 342 -10.30 26.18 4.99
CA PHE A 342 -9.59 24.98 4.58
C PHE A 342 -8.89 25.24 3.24
N THR A 343 -7.92 24.40 2.92
CA THR A 343 -7.17 24.43 1.66
C THR A 343 -7.18 23.03 1.06
N ILE A 344 -7.34 22.91 -0.26
CA ILE A 344 -7.22 21.62 -0.96
C ILE A 344 -5.99 21.70 -1.87
N PRO A 345 -4.83 21.17 -1.44
CA PRO A 345 -3.63 21.18 -2.25
C PRO A 345 -3.61 20.00 -3.23
N PHE A 346 -3.07 20.23 -4.42
CA PHE A 346 -2.78 19.20 -5.42
C PHE A 346 -1.34 19.35 -5.88
N ARG A 347 -0.72 18.23 -6.22
CA ARG A 347 0.59 18.24 -6.86
C ARG A 347 0.44 18.28 -8.37
N HIS A 348 1.15 19.19 -9.01
CA HIS A 348 1.28 19.26 -10.46
C HIS A 348 2.78 19.38 -10.77
N ASP A 349 3.34 18.30 -11.29
CA ASP A 349 4.79 18.12 -11.42
C ASP A 349 5.49 18.36 -10.06
N ASP A 350 6.53 19.19 -10.01
CA ASP A 350 7.27 19.54 -8.80
C ASP A 350 6.59 20.64 -7.96
N THR A 351 5.44 21.17 -8.42
CA THR A 351 4.77 22.29 -7.76
C THR A 351 3.50 21.89 -7.03
N LYS A 352 3.23 22.62 -5.94
CA LYS A 352 1.93 22.58 -5.25
C LYS A 352 1.00 23.63 -5.82
N GLN A 353 -0.19 23.21 -6.20
CA GLN A 353 -1.31 24.06 -6.59
C GLN A 353 -2.47 23.90 -5.60
N TYR A 354 -3.46 24.78 -5.68
CA TYR A 354 -4.61 24.77 -4.78
C TYR A 354 -5.90 24.77 -5.60
N MET A 355 -6.90 24.01 -5.14
CA MET A 355 -8.23 24.04 -5.75
C MET A 355 -8.78 25.47 -5.73
N SER A 356 -9.30 25.92 -6.86
CA SER A 356 -9.98 27.21 -6.92
C SER A 356 -11.34 27.12 -6.21
N ILE A 357 -11.87 28.27 -5.77
CA ILE A 357 -13.18 28.32 -5.13
C ILE A 357 -14.30 27.91 -6.09
N GLU A 358 -14.13 28.16 -7.38
CA GLU A 358 -15.05 27.76 -8.45
C GLU A 358 -15.11 26.23 -8.56
N ALA A 359 -13.96 25.56 -8.59
CA ALA A 359 -13.90 24.10 -8.64
C ALA A 359 -14.50 23.46 -7.37
N VAL A 360 -14.25 24.04 -6.19
CA VAL A 360 -14.89 23.61 -4.94
C VAL A 360 -16.41 23.78 -5.01
N HIS A 361 -16.88 24.93 -5.49
CA HIS A 361 -18.30 25.21 -5.63
C HIS A 361 -18.98 24.24 -6.60
N GLU A 362 -18.34 23.93 -7.72
CA GLU A 362 -18.81 22.96 -8.71
C GLU A 362 -18.96 21.56 -8.09
N MET A 363 -17.91 21.07 -7.41
CA MET A 363 -17.93 19.78 -6.73
C MET A 363 -19.07 19.69 -5.69
N LEU A 364 -19.25 20.73 -4.87
CA LEU A 364 -20.34 20.79 -3.90
C LEU A 364 -21.71 20.81 -4.58
N SER A 365 -21.87 21.62 -5.63
CA SER A 365 -23.13 21.75 -6.36
C SER A 365 -23.56 20.43 -7.02
N LEU A 366 -22.61 19.70 -7.61
CA LEU A 366 -22.83 18.36 -8.14
C LEU A 366 -23.28 17.38 -7.03
N GLY A 367 -22.59 17.38 -5.89
CA GLY A 367 -22.94 16.55 -4.74
C GLY A 367 -24.35 16.82 -4.20
N PHE A 368 -24.74 18.09 -4.06
CA PHE A 368 -26.09 18.47 -3.65
C PHE A 368 -27.16 18.07 -4.66
N SER A 369 -26.85 18.20 -5.96
CA SER A 369 -27.77 17.85 -7.05
C SER A 369 -28.05 16.34 -7.08
N LEU A 370 -26.99 15.50 -6.98
CA LEU A 370 -27.12 14.05 -6.92
C LEU A 370 -27.92 13.59 -5.70
N ARG A 371 -27.65 14.16 -4.52
CA ARG A 371 -28.43 13.87 -3.30
C ARG A 371 -29.91 14.25 -3.43
N SER A 372 -30.20 15.34 -4.13
CA SER A 372 -31.57 15.82 -4.34
C SER A 372 -32.33 14.95 -5.35
N ALA A 373 -31.65 14.40 -6.35
CA ALA A 373 -32.23 13.47 -7.31
C ALA A 373 -32.63 12.15 -6.65
N ASN A 374 -31.77 11.58 -5.79
CA ASN A 374 -32.06 10.32 -5.10
C ASN A 374 -33.27 10.42 -4.15
N ARG A 375 -33.52 11.58 -3.54
CA ARG A 375 -34.68 11.78 -2.64
C ARG A 375 -36.04 11.86 -3.34
N ARG A 376 -36.10 11.93 -4.68
CA ARG A 376 -37.36 12.01 -5.44
C ARG A 376 -37.84 10.65 -5.96
N VAL A 377 -37.10 9.58 -5.70
CA VAL A 377 -37.39 8.22 -6.17
C VAL A 377 -37.96 7.34 -5.05
N ASP A 378 -37.98 7.85 -3.81
CA ASP A 378 -38.69 7.29 -2.64
C ASP A 378 -40.01 8.03 -2.43
#